data_AF-A0A7H4PLM4-F1
#
_entry.id   AF-A0A7H4PLM4-F1
#
_cell.length_a   1.000
_cell.length_b   1.000
_cell.length_c   1.000
_cell.angle_alpha   90.00
_cell.angle_beta   90.00
_cell.angle_gamma   90.00
#
_symmetry.space_group_name_H-M   'P 1'
#
loop_
_entity.id
_entity.type
_entity.pdbx_description
1 polymer ?
#
loop_
_entity_poly.entity_id
_entity_poly.type
_entity_poly.pdbx_seq_one_letter_code
_entity_poly.pdbx_strand_id
1 'polypeptide(L)' 'MNNYKNIAVEIVNIIGKENIASATHCATRLRLQVKDRTEN' A
#
# COMPACT_ATOMS: atom_id res chain seq x y z
N MET A 1 19.84 -3.63 6.10
CA MET A 1 18.39 -3.78 6.34
C MET A 1 17.71 -3.81 4.97
N ASN A 2 16.97 -4.87 4.64
CA ASN A 2 16.44 -5.09 3.29
C ASN A 2 15.55 -3.92 2.82
N ASN A 3 15.87 -3.38 1.64
CA ASN A 3 15.24 -2.20 1.03
C ASN A 3 13.70 -2.30 0.96
N TYR A 4 13.17 -3.53 0.81
CA TYR A 4 11.75 -3.81 0.74
C TYR A 4 10.94 -3.34 1.96
N LYS A 5 11.51 -3.40 3.18
CA LYS A 5 10.82 -2.92 4.38
C LYS A 5 10.59 -1.42 4.34
N ASN A 6 11.60 -0.67 3.89
CA ASN A 6 11.51 0.79 3.79
C ASN A 6 10.49 1.19 2.73
N ILE A 7 10.52 0.53 1.56
CA ILE A 7 9.54 0.74 0.49
C ILE A 7 8.12 0.42 0.97
N ALA A 8 7.93 -0.69 1.69
CA ALA A 8 6.61 -1.04 2.21
C ALA A 8 6.09 -0.01 3.23
N VAL A 9 6.96 0.50 4.11
CA VAL A 9 6.60 1.57 5.07
C VAL A 9 6.22 2.85 4.33
N GLU A 10 6.97 3.23 3.30
CA GLU A 10 6.69 4.42 2.50
C GLU A 10 5.35 4.31 1.76
N ILE A 11 5.05 3.17 1.15
CA ILE A 11 3.75 2.90 0.52
C ILE A 11 2.59 3.06 1.52
N VAL A 12 2.72 2.49 2.72
CA VAL A 12 1.70 2.60 3.77
C VAL A 12 1.52 4.04 4.23
N ASN A 13 2.61 4.79 4.38
CA ASN A 13 2.57 6.19 4.80
C ASN A 13 1.91 7.09 3.74
N ILE A 14 2.15 6.85 2.46
CA ILE A 14 1.54 7.63 1.36
C ILE A 14 0.03 7.40 1.29
N ILE A 15 -0.42 6.15 1.47
CA ILE A 15 -1.84 5.81 1.34
C ILE A 15 -2.62 6.18 2.61
N GLY A 16 -1.96 6.14 3.78
CA GLY A 16 -2.59 6.22 5.09
C GLY A 16 -3.03 4.84 5.56
N LYS A 17 -2.53 4.41 6.72
CA LYS A 17 -2.81 3.06 7.27
C LYS A 17 -4.31 2.82 7.45
N GLU A 18 -5.03 3.83 7.93
CA GLU A 18 -6.47 3.82 8.12
C GLU A 18 -7.27 3.79 6.81
N ASN A 19 -6.67 4.22 5.69
CA ASN A 19 -7.30 4.18 4.37
C ASN A 19 -7.12 2.82 3.67
N ILE A 20 -6.19 1.97 4.10
CA ILE A 20 -6.03 0.61 3.54
C ILE A 20 -7.12 -0.31 4.11
N ALA A 21 -7.96 -0.85 3.23
CA ALA A 21 -8.96 -1.86 3.59
C ALA A 21 -8.38 -3.29 3.55
N SER A 22 -7.57 -3.60 2.53
CA SER A 22 -6.83 -4.86 2.45
C SER A 22 -5.67 -4.79 1.46
N ALA A 23 -4.73 -5.74 1.57
CA ALA A 23 -3.61 -5.88 0.67
C ALA A 23 -3.53 -7.34 0.17
N THR A 24 -3.41 -7.52 -1.14
CA THR A 24 -3.22 -8.83 -1.78
C THR A 24 -2.10 -8.73 -2.81
N HIS A 25 -1.53 -9.86 -3.23
CA HIS A 25 -0.49 -9.87 -4.25
C HIS A 25 -0.69 -11.01 -5.24
N CYS A 26 -0.26 -10.81 -6.47
CA CYS A 26 -0.02 -11.88 -7.43
C CYS A 26 1.47 -11.98 -7.75
N ALA A 27 1.85 -12.77 -8.75
CA ALA A 27 3.25 -12.98 -9.13
C ALA A 27 4.03 -11.67 -9.40
N THR A 28 3.36 -10.62 -9.90
CA THR A 28 4.03 -9.38 -10.31
C THR A 28 3.38 -8.08 -9.81
N ARG A 29 2.24 -8.17 -9.10
CA ARG A 29 1.51 -6.97 -8.66
C ARG A 29 1.13 -7.06 -7.19
N LEU A 30 1.45 -5.99 -6.46
CA LEU A 30 0.83 -5.67 -5.17
C LEU A 30 -0.48 -4.93 -5.44
N ARG A 31 -1.57 -5.37 -4.84
CA ARG A 31 -2.92 -4.81 -4.99
C ARG A 31 -3.39 -4.31 -3.63
N LEU A 32 -3.62 -3.00 -3.53
CA LEU A 32 -4.11 -2.35 -2.33
C LEU A 32 -5.55 -1.93 -2.57
N GLN A 33 -6.47 -2.46 -1.77
CA GLN A 33 -7.84 -1.97 -1.69
C GLN A 33 -7.87 -0.89 -0.63
N VAL A 34 -8.36 0.28 -1.01
CA VAL A 34 -8.45 1.45 -0.13
C VAL A 34 -9.91 1.87 0.05
N LYS A 35 -10.22 2.55 1.15
CA LYS A 35 -11.58 2.99 1.48
C LYS A 35 -11.99 4.21 0.66
N ASP A 36 -11.05 5.10 0.42
CA ASP A 36 -11.22 6.31 -0.38
C ASP A 36 -10.06 6.44 -1.39
N ARG A 37 -10.42 6.72 -2.65
CA ARG A 37 -9.52 6.95 -3.78
C ARG A 37 -9.70 8.35 -4.35
N THR A 38 -10.11 9.33 -3.55
CA THR A 38 -10.36 10.70 -4.00
C THR A 38 -9.25 11.18 -4.94
N GLU A 39 -9.61 11.28 -6.22
CA GLU A 39 -8.76 11.78 -7.30
C GLU A 39 -8.93 13.29 -7.30
N ASN A 40 -7.99 14.00 -6.70
CA ASN A 40 -7.84 15.45 -6.89
C ASN A 40 -6.88 15.70 -8.05
#